data_AF-A0A3D5U773-F1
#
_entry.id   AF-A0A3D5U773-F1
#
_cell.length_a   1.000
_cell.length_b   1.000
_cell.length_c   1.000
_cell.angle_alpha   90.00
_cell.angle_beta   90.00
_cell.angle_gamma   90.00
#
_symmetry.space_group_name_H-M   'P 1'
#
loop_
_entity.id
_entity.type
_entity.pdbx_description
1 polymer ?
#
loop_
_entity_poly.entity_id
_entity_poly.type
_entity_poly.pdbx_seq_one_letter_code
_entity_poly.pdbx_strand_id
1 'polypeptide(L)' 'MMYKIPRGTFDILPADSVKWQYVKDIFRKVAASFGYSEITTPIFEMAEL' A
#
# COMPACT_ATOMS: atom_id res chain seq x y z
N MET A 1 -18.39 22.14 10.47
CA MET A 1 -17.89 21.90 9.10
C MET A 1 -17.88 20.40 8.89
N MET A 2 -18.52 19.88 7.84
CA MET A 2 -18.60 18.44 7.58
C MET A 2 -17.46 18.05 6.63
N TYR A 3 -16.45 17.36 7.15
CA TYR A 3 -15.35 16.84 6.34
C TYR A 3 -15.87 15.71 5.44
N LYS A 4 -15.48 15.74 4.17
CA LYS A 4 -15.80 14.69 3.20
C LYS A 4 -14.52 13.98 2.80
N ILE A 5 -14.63 12.67 2.60
CA ILE A 5 -13.54 11.85 2.07
C ILE A 5 -13.09 12.40 0.70
N PRO A 6 -11.78 12.56 0.44
CA PRO A 6 -11.28 12.89 -0.87
C PRO A 6 -11.74 11.87 -1.92
N ARG A 7 -12.16 12.36 -3.10
CA ARG A 7 -12.55 11.47 -4.20
C ARG A 7 -11.39 10.55 -4.58
N GLY A 8 -11.67 9.25 -4.71
CA GLY A 8 -10.67 8.23 -5.02
C GLY A 8 -9.99 7.62 -3.80
N THR A 9 -10.33 8.05 -2.58
CA THR A 9 -9.86 7.41 -1.34
C THR A 9 -10.99 6.62 -0.68
N PHE A 10 -10.63 5.58 0.07
CA PHE A 10 -11.55 4.72 0.79
C PHE A 10 -10.92 4.31 2.12
N ASP A 11 -11.74 4.15 3.16
CA ASP A 11 -11.27 3.62 4.44
C ASP A 11 -10.99 2.11 4.32
N ILE A 12 -9.82 1.68 4.75
CA ILE A 12 -9.51 0.25 4.89
C ILE A 12 -9.80 -0.14 6.34
N LEU A 13 -10.99 -0.67 6.58
CA LEU A 13 -11.43 -1.10 7.91
C LEU A 13 -10.79 -2.44 8.30
N PRO A 14 -10.83 -2.83 9.60
CA PRO A 14 -10.23 -4.09 10.05
C PRO A 14 -10.67 -5.32 9.24
N ALA A 15 -11.97 -5.40 8.89
CA ALA A 15 -12.53 -6.48 8.07
C ALA A 15 -11.93 -6.57 6.66
N ASP A 16 -11.54 -5.44 6.08
CA ASP A 16 -10.94 -5.37 4.73
C ASP A 16 -9.42 -5.46 4.78
N SER A 17 -8.80 -4.96 5.86
CA SER A 17 -7.36 -4.93 6.05
C SER A 17 -6.70 -6.30 5.93
N VAL A 18 -7.41 -7.38 6.32
CA VAL A 18 -6.93 -8.76 6.23
C VAL A 18 -6.62 -9.14 4.78
N LYS A 19 -7.47 -8.75 3.82
CA LYS A 19 -7.26 -9.03 2.40
C LYS A 19 -6.01 -8.32 1.87
N TRP A 20 -5.79 -7.08 2.30
CA TRP A 20 -4.59 -6.30 1.94
C TRP A 20 -3.31 -6.93 2.49
N GLN A 21 -3.31 -7.36 3.76
CA GLN A 21 -2.14 -8.03 4.33
C GLN A 21 -1.85 -9.35 3.62
N TYR A 22 -2.89 -10.15 3.31
CA TYR A 22 -2.73 -11.40 2.56
C TYR A 22 -2.02 -11.21 1.22
N VAL A 23 -2.47 -10.25 0.41
CA VAL A 23 -1.84 -9.96 -0.89
C VAL A 23 -0.39 -9.49 -0.73
N LYS A 24 -0.12 -8.59 0.22
CA LYS A 24 1.24 -8.11 0.50
C LYS A 24 2.17 -9.23 0.95
N ASP A 25 1.69 -10.15 1.78
CA ASP A 25 2.50 -11.27 2.28
C ASP A 25 2.87 -12.24 1.17
N ILE A 26 1.95 -12.52 0.24
CA ILE A 26 2.26 -13.31 -0.95
C ILE A 26 3.30 -12.59 -1.81
N PHE A 27 3.09 -11.31 -2.09
CA PHE A 27 4.04 -10.52 -2.88
C PHE A 27 5.45 -10.54 -2.28
N ARG A 28 5.58 -10.32 -0.96
CA ARG A 28 6.86 -10.37 -0.25
C ARG A 28 7.53 -11.73 -0.36
N LYS A 29 6.78 -12.82 -0.15
CA LYS A 29 7.32 -14.18 -0.25
C LYS A 29 7.83 -14.50 -1.65
N VAL A 30 7.08 -14.09 -2.68
CA VAL A 30 7.47 -14.27 -4.07
C VAL A 30 8.70 -13.42 -4.38
N ALA A 31 8.72 -12.13 -4.05
CA ALA A 31 9.90 -11.29 -4.31
C ALA A 31 11.16 -11.84 -3.63
N ALA A 32 11.05 -12.26 -2.37
CA ALA A 32 12.15 -12.86 -1.62
C ALA A 32 12.64 -14.18 -2.25
N SER A 33 11.77 -15.00 -2.84
CA SER A 33 12.18 -16.25 -3.49
C SER A 33 13.03 -16.04 -4.75
N PHE A 34 13.01 -14.83 -5.32
CA PHE A 34 13.85 -14.43 -6.45
C PHE A 34 15.05 -13.56 -6.01
N GLY A 35 15.33 -13.45 -4.71
CA GLY A 35 16.49 -12.72 -4.18
C GLY A 35 16.29 -11.20 -4.10
N TYR A 36 15.06 -10.70 -4.23
CA TYR A 36 14.77 -9.28 -4.04
C TYR A 36 14.58 -8.94 -2.55
N SER A 37 15.02 -7.75 -2.17
CA SER A 37 14.81 -7.17 -0.84
C SER A 37 13.86 -5.97 -0.93
N GLU A 38 12.93 -5.86 0.03
CA GLU A 38 12.01 -4.74 0.12
C GLU A 38 12.77 -3.43 0.42
N ILE A 39 12.42 -2.37 -0.31
CA ILE A 39 12.81 -0.99 0.00
C ILE A 39 11.55 -0.16 0.16
N THR A 40 11.60 0.89 0.99
CA THR A 40 10.49 1.84 1.16
C THR A 40 10.96 3.21 0.73
N THR A 41 10.21 3.83 -0.18
CA THR A 41 10.46 5.19 -0.65
C THR A 41 9.55 6.17 0.10
N PRO A 42 9.87 7.48 0.07
CA PRO A 42 8.95 8.52 0.50
C PRO A 42 7.59 8.45 -0.23
N ILE A 43 6.52 8.90 0.46
CA ILE A 43 5.13 8.89 -0.08
C ILE A 43 4.94 9.96 -1.17
N PHE A 44 5.68 11.07 -1.05
CA PHE A 44 5.66 12.17 -2.00
C PHE A 44 7.10 12.47 -2.42
N GLU A 45 7.28 12.76 -3.70
CA GLU A 45 8.53 13.16 -4.30
C GLU A 45 8.30 14.39 -5.18
N MET A 46 9.37 15.09 -5.52
CA MET A 46 9.28 16.18 -6.48
C MET A 46 8.94 15.63 -7.87
N ALA A 47 7.92 16.19 -8.51
CA ALA A 47 7.62 15.89 -9.90
C ALA A 47 8.60 16.65 -10.81
N GLU A 48 9.62 15.97 -11.30
CA GLU A 48 10.45 16.46 -12.40
C GLU A 48 9.82 15.94 -13.70
N LEU A 49 9.35 16.87 -14.55
CA LEU A 49 8.63 16.59 -15.79
C LEU A 49 9.55 16.79 -17.00
#